data_AF-A0A2A4N5N5-F1
#
_entry.id   AF-A0A2A4N5N5-F1
#
_cell.length_a   1.000
_cell.length_b   1.000
_cell.length_c   1.000
_cell.angle_alpha   90.00
_cell.angle_beta   90.00
_cell.angle_gamma   90.00
#
_symmetry.space_group_name_H-M   'P 1'
#
loop_
_entity.id
_entity.type
_entity.pdbx_description
1 polymer ?
#
loop_
_entity_poly.entity_id
_entity_poly.type
_entity_poly.pdbx_seq_one_letter_code
_entity_poly.pdbx_strand_id
1 'polypeptide(L)'
;METSKTKRSFKELVVDTFRANGITTEWIPYVLFLTLIALFWIANTYYAEKTVREIHEIKKDVKELRTEYMSTKLDLMNSSKQSQVAQSVKPIGLKESRTAPKKLILKQK
;
A
#
# COMPACT_ATOMS: atom_id res chain seq x y z
N MET A 1 28.48 61.06 21.66
CA MET A 1 27.82 60.08 22.57
C MET A 1 27.15 59.06 21.68
N GLU A 2 27.94 58.18 21.06
CA GLU A 2 27.47 57.15 20.15
C GLU A 2 28.37 55.93 20.34
N THR A 3 27.78 54.76 20.55
CA THR A 3 28.20 53.54 19.85
C THR A 3 27.11 52.48 20.00
N SER A 4 26.45 52.25 18.86
CA SER A 4 25.87 51.00 18.37
C SER A 4 25.16 50.06 19.37
N LYS A 5 23.83 50.01 19.22
CA LYS A 5 23.02 48.84 19.58
C LYS A 5 23.53 47.60 18.84
N THR A 6 24.31 46.78 19.52
CA THR A 6 24.83 45.50 19.02
C THR A 6 23.70 44.49 18.84
N LYS A 7 23.41 44.09 17.60
CA LYS A 7 22.63 42.87 17.31
C LYS A 7 23.49 41.67 17.72
N ARG A 8 23.33 41.16 18.94
CA ARG A 8 23.97 39.91 19.36
C ARG A 8 23.51 38.79 18.43
N SER A 9 24.48 38.11 17.80
CA SER A 9 24.23 37.03 16.85
C SER A 9 23.77 35.77 17.59
N PHE A 10 22.77 35.07 17.05
CA PHE A 10 22.27 33.80 17.63
C PHE A 10 23.40 32.78 17.83
N LYS A 11 24.42 32.79 16.95
CA LYS A 11 25.61 31.94 17.09
C LYS A 11 26.36 32.22 18.40
N GLU A 12 26.47 33.46 18.83
CA GLU A 12 27.19 33.82 20.05
C GLU A 12 26.41 33.41 21.30
N LEU A 13 25.09 33.61 21.32
CA LEU A 13 24.25 33.17 22.44
C LEU A 13 24.28 31.65 22.63
N VAL A 14 24.28 30.92 21.51
CA VAL A 14 24.35 29.46 21.50
C VAL A 14 25.71 28.99 22.01
N VAL A 15 26.81 29.58 21.53
CA VAL A 15 28.18 29.25 21.99
C VAL A 15 28.37 29.57 23.47
N ASP A 16 27.88 30.72 23.95
CA ASP A 16 27.95 31.09 25.37
C ASP A 16 27.18 30.12 26.26
N THR A 17 26.00 29.67 25.82
CA THR A 17 25.19 28.67 26.55
C THR A 17 25.91 27.32 26.61
N PHE A 18 26.54 26.89 25.52
CA PHE A 18 27.29 25.65 25.49
C PHE A 18 28.57 25.72 26.34
N ARG A 19 29.24 26.87 26.38
CA ARG A 19 30.40 27.12 27.25
C ARG A 19 30.03 27.13 28.73
N ALA A 20 28.89 27.71 29.09
CA ALA A 20 28.38 27.74 30.47
C ALA A 20 28.03 26.33 31.01
N ASN A 21 27.60 25.42 30.13
CA ASN A 21 27.24 24.04 30.48
C ASN A 21 28.45 23.08 30.54
N GLY A 22 29.69 23.58 30.42
CA GLY A 22 30.89 22.75 30.51
C GLY A 22 31.15 21.87 29.28
N ILE A 23 30.49 22.15 28.15
CA ILE A 23 30.63 21.39 26.91
C ILE A 23 31.83 21.97 26.14
N THR A 24 32.90 21.18 26.02
CA THR A 24 34.09 21.59 25.26
C THR A 24 33.72 21.85 23.80
N THR A 25 34.22 22.94 23.23
CA THR A 25 33.90 23.44 21.87
C THR A 25 34.09 22.38 20.77
N GLU A 26 34.94 21.39 21.00
CA GLU A 26 35.22 20.27 20.09
C GLU A 26 34.01 19.35 19.85
N TRP A 27 33.12 19.17 20.83
CA TRP A 27 31.97 18.25 20.73
C TRP A 27 30.71 18.91 20.14
N ILE A 28 30.68 20.24 20.07
CA ILE A 28 29.55 21.01 19.52
C ILE A 28 29.19 20.57 18.08
N PRO A 29 30.13 20.50 17.12
CA PRO A 29 29.81 20.06 15.76
C PRO A 29 29.30 18.61 15.71
N TYR A 30 29.76 17.73 16.61
CA TYR A 30 29.35 16.33 16.66
C TYR A 30 27.90 16.16 17.14
N VAL A 31 27.52 16.87 18.21
CA VAL A 31 26.14 16.85 18.72
C VAL A 31 25.19 17.46 17.69
N LEU A 32 25.57 18.55 17.03
CA LEU A 32 24.79 19.16 15.95
C LEU A 32 24.56 18.20 14.78
N PHE A 33 25.57 17.40 14.44
CA PHE A 33 25.46 16.39 13.40
C PHE A 33 24.47 15.28 13.78
N LEU A 34 24.52 14.80 15.03
CA LEU A 34 23.56 13.81 15.53
C LEU A 34 22.12 14.33 15.58
N THR A 35 21.92 15.59 16.00
CA THR A 35 20.57 16.18 16.00
C THR A 35 20.02 16.36 14.59
N LEU A 36 20.87 16.70 13.61
CA LEU A 36 20.47 16.73 12.20
C LEU A 36 20.03 15.35 11.67
N ILE A 37 20.79 14.29 11.98
CA ILE A 37 20.41 12.92 11.60
C ILE A 37 19.10 12.51 12.27
N ALA A 38 18.94 12.81 13.56
CA ALA A 38 17.71 12.52 14.29
C ALA A 38 16.50 13.23 13.67
N LEU A 39 16.65 14.51 13.33
CA LEU A 39 15.61 15.28 12.65
C LEU A 39 15.27 14.70 11.28
N PHE A 40 16.28 14.32 10.49
CA PHE A 40 16.08 13.68 9.20
C PHE A 40 15.35 12.34 9.34
N TRP A 41 15.67 11.55 10.35
CA TRP A 41 15.03 10.28 10.63
C TRP A 41 13.55 10.44 11.02
N ILE A 42 13.24 11.41 11.89
CA ILE A 42 11.87 11.75 12.27
C ILE A 42 11.08 12.22 11.04
N ALA A 43 11.67 13.10 10.23
CA ALA A 43 11.04 13.58 9.00
C ALA A 43 10.74 12.42 8.05
N ASN A 44 11.71 11.54 7.79
CA ASN A 44 11.56 10.39 6.91
C ASN A 44 10.45 9.43 7.41
N THR A 45 10.41 9.18 8.72
CA THR A 45 9.37 8.34 9.34
C THR A 45 7.96 8.91 9.12
N TYR A 46 7.79 10.23 9.26
CA TYR A 46 6.50 10.88 9.04
C TYR A 46 6.05 10.80 7.57
N TYR A 47 6.98 10.89 6.62
CA TYR A 47 6.68 10.65 5.20
C TYR A 47 6.27 9.20 4.94
N ALA A 48 6.98 8.23 5.52
CA ALA A 48 6.66 6.82 5.38
C ALA A 48 5.25 6.49 5.91
N GLU A 49 4.86 7.05 7.06
CA GLU A 49 3.53 6.83 7.64
C GLU A 49 2.41 7.32 6.71
N LYS A 50 2.58 8.50 6.08
CA LYS A 50 1.62 9.01 5.09
C LYS A 50 1.50 8.09 3.88
N THR A 51 2.62 7.66 3.33
CA THR A 51 2.65 6.75 2.17
C THR A 51 1.99 5.41 2.49
N VAL A 52 2.20 4.87 3.70
CA VAL A 52 1.55 3.61 4.12
C VAL A 52 0.03 3.76 4.20
N ARG A 53 -0.47 4.91 4.67
CA ARG A 53 -1.92 5.16 4.74
C ARG A 53 -2.55 5.24 3.34
N GLU A 54 -1.90 5.95 2.42
CA GLU A 54 -2.33 6.04 1.02
C GLU A 54 -2.32 4.67 0.32
N ILE A 55 -1.29 3.86 0.54
CA ILE A 55 -1.23 2.47 0.04
C ILE A 55 -2.42 1.64 0.55
N HIS A 56 -2.84 1.86 1.80
CA HIS A 56 -3.94 1.12 2.39
C HIS A 56 -5.29 1.48 1.74
N GLU A 57 -5.52 2.77 1.46
CA GLU A 57 -6.72 3.24 0.75
C GLU A 57 -6.76 2.68 -0.67
N ILE A 58 -5.69 2.82 -1.44
CA ILE A 58 -5.61 2.28 -2.81
C ILE A 58 -5.84 0.76 -2.83
N LYS A 59 -5.28 0.02 -1.87
CA LYS A 59 -5.52 -1.43 -1.75
C LYS A 59 -6.98 -1.77 -1.45
N LYS A 60 -7.67 -0.94 -0.66
CA LYS A 60 -9.08 -1.13 -0.36
C LYS A 60 -9.91 -0.96 -1.64
N ASP A 61 -9.65 0.08 -2.41
CA ASP A 61 -10.38 0.38 -3.65
C ASP A 61 -10.20 -0.74 -4.69
N VAL A 62 -8.97 -1.23 -4.86
CA VAL A 62 -8.69 -2.37 -5.76
C VAL A 62 -9.42 -3.64 -5.29
N LYS A 63 -9.51 -3.87 -3.98
CA LYS A 63 -10.22 -5.03 -3.43
C LYS A 63 -11.73 -4.93 -3.65
N GLU A 64 -12.30 -3.75 -3.50
CA GLU A 64 -13.72 -3.47 -3.73
C GLU A 64 -14.07 -3.72 -5.21
N LEU A 65 -13.30 -3.13 -6.13
CA LEU A 65 -13.49 -3.31 -7.56
C LEU A 65 -13.35 -4.78 -8.00
N ARG A 66 -12.38 -5.51 -7.41
CA ARG A 66 -12.20 -6.94 -7.67
C ARG A 66 -13.39 -7.76 -7.16
N THR A 67 -14.01 -7.35 -6.06
CA THR A 67 -15.15 -8.04 -5.47
C THR A 67 -16.40 -7.87 -6.35
N GLU A 68 -16.65 -6.66 -6.86
CA GLU A 68 -17.74 -6.39 -7.82
C GLU A 68 -17.56 -7.14 -9.14
N TYR A 69 -16.35 -7.20 -9.67
CA TYR A 69 -16.06 -8.00 -10.86
C TYR A 69 -16.37 -9.48 -10.61
N MET A 70 -15.95 -10.00 -9.44
CA MET A 70 -16.15 -11.41 -9.13
C MET A 70 -17.62 -11.75 -8.89
N SER A 71 -18.40 -10.88 -8.26
CA SER A 71 -19.85 -11.10 -8.09
C SER A 71 -20.55 -11.15 -9.45
N THR A 72 -20.31 -10.16 -10.31
CA THR A 72 -20.90 -10.09 -11.66
C THR A 72 -20.51 -11.31 -12.51
N LYS A 73 -19.24 -11.73 -12.43
CA LYS A 73 -18.77 -12.93 -13.13
C LYS A 73 -19.41 -14.20 -12.56
N LEU A 74 -19.58 -14.30 -11.25
CA LEU A 74 -20.22 -15.44 -10.61
C LEU A 74 -21.68 -15.57 -11.04
N ASP A 75 -22.40 -14.46 -11.19
CA ASP A 75 -23.77 -14.45 -11.69
C ASP A 75 -23.84 -14.99 -13.13
N LEU A 76 -22.96 -14.51 -14.01
CA LEU A 76 -22.83 -15.04 -15.38
C LEU A 76 -22.53 -16.54 -15.39
N MET A 77 -21.56 -16.98 -14.57
CA MET A 77 -21.18 -18.40 -14.48
C MET A 77 -22.31 -19.27 -13.91
N ASN A 78 -23.09 -18.76 -12.96
CA ASN A 78 -24.24 -19.48 -12.41
C ASN A 78 -25.35 -19.63 -13.45
N SER A 79 -25.64 -18.61 -14.25
CA SER A 79 -26.57 -18.74 -15.39
C SER A 79 -26.04 -19.67 -16.48
N SER A 80 -24.72 -19.71 -16.68
CA SER A 80 -24.06 -20.55 -17.70
C SER A 80 -23.76 -21.98 -17.21
N LYS A 81 -24.06 -22.32 -15.95
CA LYS A 81 -23.84 -23.67 -15.40
C LYS A 81 -24.73 -24.67 -16.11
N GLN A 82 -24.13 -25.78 -16.55
CA GLN A 82 -24.86 -26.90 -17.19
C GLN A 82 -26.04 -27.39 -16.36
N SER A 83 -25.92 -27.48 -15.02
CA SER A 83 -27.02 -27.92 -14.15
C SER A 83 -28.21 -26.94 -14.10
N GLN A 84 -27.94 -25.63 -14.18
CA GLN A 84 -28.96 -24.58 -14.21
C GLN A 84 -29.63 -24.57 -15.58
N VAL A 85 -28.83 -24.57 -16.65
CA VAL A 85 -29.32 -24.67 -18.03
C VAL A 85 -30.18 -25.92 -18.18
N ALA A 86 -29.72 -27.09 -17.75
CA ALA A 86 -30.49 -28.34 -17.80
C ALA A 86 -31.80 -28.29 -17.01
N GLN A 87 -31.89 -27.52 -15.92
CA GLN A 87 -33.17 -27.26 -15.25
C GLN A 87 -34.07 -26.33 -16.07
N SER A 88 -33.52 -25.28 -16.67
CA SER A 88 -34.28 -24.33 -17.51
C SER A 88 -34.81 -24.96 -18.81
N VAL A 89 -34.12 -25.96 -19.39
CA VAL A 89 -34.58 -26.66 -20.61
C VAL A 89 -35.48 -27.87 -20.35
N LYS A 90 -35.68 -28.29 -19.08
CA LYS A 90 -36.65 -29.36 -18.69
C LYS A 90 -38.07 -29.14 -19.21
N PRO A 91 -38.68 -27.95 -19.11
CA PRO A 91 -40.03 -27.72 -19.66
C PRO A 91 -40.11 -27.86 -21.19
N ILE A 92 -38.99 -27.81 -21.90
CA ILE A 92 -38.89 -27.94 -23.36
C ILE A 92 -38.51 -29.39 -23.77
N GLY A 93 -38.37 -30.31 -22.81
CA GLY A 93 -38.17 -31.75 -23.06
C GLY A 93 -36.75 -32.17 -23.44
N LEU A 94 -35.77 -31.25 -23.45
CA LEU A 94 -34.37 -31.60 -23.69
C LEU A 94 -33.74 -32.27 -22.47
N LYS A 95 -33.15 -33.46 -22.66
CA LYS A 95 -32.42 -34.22 -21.63
C LYS A 95 -30.92 -34.12 -21.86
N GLU A 96 -30.16 -33.87 -20.79
CA GLU A 96 -28.70 -33.96 -20.84
C GLU A 96 -28.27 -35.39 -21.22
N SER A 97 -27.39 -35.48 -22.21
CA SER A 97 -26.74 -36.74 -22.57
C SER A 97 -25.66 -37.06 -21.53
N ARG A 98 -25.98 -37.96 -20.59
CA ARG A 98 -25.07 -38.43 -19.53
C ARG A 98 -24.18 -39.59 -19.99
N THR A 99 -24.31 -40.04 -21.24
CA THR A 99 -23.52 -41.15 -21.79
C THR A 99 -22.26 -40.64 -22.48
N ALA A 100 -21.10 -41.11 -22.02
CA ALA A 100 -19.83 -40.88 -22.69
C ALA A 100 -19.89 -41.36 -24.16
N PRO A 101 -19.35 -40.59 -25.12
CA PRO A 101 -19.34 -40.99 -26.51
C PRO A 101 -18.57 -42.30 -26.68
N LYS A 102 -19.22 -43.32 -27.25
CA LYS A 102 -18.56 -44.59 -27.55
C LYS A 102 -17.53 -44.36 -28.65
N LYS A 103 -16.25 -44.56 -28.34
CA LYS A 103 -15.17 -44.59 -29.34
C LYS A 103 -15.45 -45.79 -30.26
N LEU A 104 -15.88 -45.51 -31.49
CA LEU A 104 -15.99 -46.53 -32.53
C LEU A 104 -14.56 -46.92 -32.95
N ILE A 105 -14.05 -48.01 -32.37
CA ILE A 105 -12.80 -48.61 -32.84
C ILE A 105 -13.17 -49.44 -34.07
N LEU A 106 -12.85 -48.91 -35.26
CA LEU A 106 -13.00 -49.64 -36.52
C LEU A 106 -12.03 -50.84 -36.49
N LYS A 107 -12.57 -52.05 -36.42
CA LYS A 107 -11.80 -53.27 -36.67
C LYS A 107 -11.58 -53.35 -38.17
N GLN A 108 -10.38 -52.97 -38.63
CA GLN A 108 -9.98 -53.26 -40.01
C GLN A 108 -9.89 -54.77 -40.18
N LYS A 109 -10.46 -55.23 -41.29
CA LYS A 109 -10.51 -56.63 -41.74
C LYS A 109 -9.22 -57.00 -42.44
#